data_AF-A0A2V7DC03-F1
#
_entry.id   AF-A0A2V7DC03-F1
#
_cell.length_a   1.000
_cell.length_b   1.000
_cell.length_c   1.000
_cell.angle_alpha   90.00
_cell.angle_beta   90.00
_cell.angle_gamma   90.00
#
_symmetry.space_group_name_H-M   'P 1'
#
loop_
_entity.id
_entity.type
_entity.pdbx_description
1 polymer ?
#
loop_
_entity_poly.entity_id
_entity_poly.type
_entity_poly.pdbx_seq_one_letter_code
_entity_poly.pdbx_strand_id
1 'polypeptide(L)' 'MPIFVLLLATVVSPVASDAAQLTLTWTDAANDEDGFKIERDAGPTGTFVQIATVGASVTSYIDSGLASATTY' A
#
# COMPACT_ATOMS: atom_id res chain seq x y z
N MET A 1 -1.81 -19.03 -9.76
CA MET A 1 -1.43 -19.63 -8.46
C MET A 1 -1.83 -18.65 -7.36
N PRO A 2 -2.28 -19.08 -6.16
CA PRO A 2 -2.90 -18.17 -5.19
C PRO A 2 -1.83 -17.31 -4.49
N ILE A 3 -2.11 -16.01 -4.34
CA ILE A 3 -1.26 -15.02 -3.67
C ILE A 3 -1.52 -15.07 -2.16
N PHE A 4 -0.47 -15.02 -1.33
CA PHE A 4 -0.54 -14.90 0.14
C PHE A 4 -0.18 -13.47 0.59
N VAL A 5 -0.90 -12.93 1.59
CA VAL A 5 -0.80 -11.55 2.11
C VAL A 5 -0.69 -11.57 3.65
N LEU A 6 0.16 -10.72 4.27
CA LEU A 6 0.23 -10.52 5.75
C LEU A 6 0.72 -9.10 6.15
N LEU A 7 0.21 -8.56 7.28
CA LEU A 7 -0.01 -7.13 7.67
C LEU A 7 0.72 -6.70 8.99
N LEU A 8 1.14 -5.42 9.16
CA LEU A 8 0.89 -4.46 10.30
C LEU A 8 1.90 -3.27 10.39
N ALA A 9 1.43 -2.02 10.56
CA ALA A 9 2.19 -0.92 11.22
C ALA A 9 1.28 0.26 11.66
N THR A 10 1.51 0.83 12.85
CA THR A 10 0.77 1.97 13.44
C THR A 10 1.72 3.13 13.79
N VAL A 11 1.40 4.37 13.40
CA VAL A 11 1.91 5.65 13.98
C VAL A 11 0.93 6.81 13.65
N VAL A 12 0.81 7.82 14.53
CA VAL A 12 -0.11 8.97 14.43
C VAL A 12 0.63 10.30 14.64
N SER A 13 0.35 11.35 13.85
CA SER A 13 0.31 12.80 14.21
C SER A 13 -0.06 13.70 13.00
N PRO A 14 -0.83 14.81 13.13
CA PRO A 14 -1.43 15.52 11.99
C PRO A 14 -0.78 16.88 11.65
N VAL A 15 -0.57 17.15 10.35
CA VAL A 15 -0.37 18.50 9.77
C VAL A 15 -1.25 18.61 8.53
N ALA A 16 -2.12 19.63 8.48
CA ALA A 16 -2.96 19.90 7.32
C ALA A 16 -2.13 20.59 6.21
N SER A 17 -1.54 19.76 5.36
CA SER A 17 -1.20 20.04 3.97
C SER A 17 -1.68 18.80 3.22
N ASP A 18 -2.90 18.85 2.67
CA ASP A 18 -3.82 17.69 2.55
C ASP A 18 -3.40 16.54 1.61
N ALA A 19 -2.14 16.46 1.21
CA ALA A 19 -1.53 15.31 0.56
C ALA A 19 -0.51 14.66 1.53
N ALA A 20 -0.95 13.66 2.28
CA ALA A 20 -0.07 12.72 2.94
C ALA A 20 0.47 11.70 1.91
N GLN A 21 1.61 11.09 2.26
CA GLN A 21 2.23 10.04 1.46
C GLN A 21 2.44 8.80 2.35
N LEU A 22 2.15 7.63 1.79
CA LEU A 22 2.53 6.34 2.37
C LEU A 22 3.61 5.70 1.50
N THR A 23 4.68 5.24 2.14
CA THR A 23 5.70 4.43 1.48
C THR A 23 5.52 3.00 1.91
N LEU A 24 5.12 2.15 0.98
CA LEU A 24 5.05 0.71 1.17
C LEU A 24 6.38 0.11 0.72
N THR A 25 7.02 -0.67 1.58
CA THR A 25 8.19 -1.48 1.25
C THR A 25 7.93 -2.93 1.63
N TRP A 26 8.40 -3.87 0.82
CA TRP A 26 8.23 -5.29 1.06
C TRP A 26 9.45 -6.09 0.64
N THR A 27 9.59 -7.28 1.22
CA THR A 27 10.59 -8.25 0.76
C THR A 27 9.98 -9.03 -0.39
N ASP A 28 10.64 -8.98 -1.54
CA ASP A 28 10.34 -9.90 -2.64
C ASP A 28 10.71 -11.32 -2.21
N ALA A 29 9.69 -12.19 -2.19
CA ALA A 29 9.81 -13.59 -1.80
C ALA A 29 9.33 -14.53 -2.93
N ALA A 30 9.02 -13.99 -4.10
CA ALA A 30 8.50 -14.75 -5.23
C ALA A 30 9.56 -14.83 -6.33
N ASN A 31 9.76 -16.06 -6.83
CA ASN A 31 10.85 -16.36 -7.77
C ASN A 31 10.37 -16.39 -9.23
N ASP A 32 9.04 -16.36 -9.44
CA ASP A 32 8.35 -16.41 -10.73
C ASP A 32 7.10 -15.52 -10.65
N GLU A 33 7.31 -14.22 -10.75
CA GLU A 33 6.27 -13.20 -10.68
C GLU A 33 6.36 -12.26 -11.87
N ASP A 34 5.20 -11.84 -12.38
CA ASP A 34 5.13 -10.78 -13.38
C ASP A 34 5.11 -9.39 -12.72
N GLY A 35 4.87 -9.34 -11.39
CA GLY A 35 4.82 -8.13 -10.59
C GLY A 35 3.86 -8.20 -9.39
N PHE A 36 3.62 -7.05 -8.76
CA PHE A 36 2.79 -6.93 -7.55
C PHE A 36 1.56 -6.05 -7.77
N LYS A 37 0.44 -6.47 -7.20
CA LYS A 37 -0.74 -5.62 -7.00
C LYS A 37 -0.59 -4.86 -5.70
N ILE A 38 -0.77 -3.54 -5.78
CA ILE A 38 -0.81 -2.69 -4.60
C ILE A 38 -2.27 -2.36 -4.33
N GLU A 39 -2.75 -2.75 -3.16
CA GLU A 39 -4.10 -2.48 -2.71
C GLU A 39 -4.07 -1.66 -1.42
N ARG A 40 -5.05 -0.79 -1.26
CA ARG A 40 -5.20 0.07 -0.10
C ARG A 40 -6.63 -0.01 0.41
N ASP A 41 -6.83 0.07 1.72
CA ASP A 41 -8.18 0.17 2.25
C ASP A 41 -8.80 1.51 1.83
N ALA A 42 -10.03 1.45 1.33
CA ALA A 42 -10.78 2.64 0.96
C ALA A 42 -11.53 3.29 2.14
N GLY A 43 -11.43 2.74 3.36
CA GLY A 43 -11.91 3.40 4.57
C GLY A 43 -12.37 2.44 5.69
N PRO A 44 -13.45 2.75 6.43
CA PRO A 44 -13.78 2.03 7.66
C PRO A 44 -14.35 0.62 7.46
N THR A 45 -14.58 0.20 6.21
CA THR A 45 -15.25 -1.06 5.90
C THR A 45 -14.30 -2.23 5.63
N GLY A 46 -12.97 -2.03 5.72
CA GLY A 46 -12.03 -3.15 5.54
C GLY A 46 -11.84 -3.56 4.07
N THR A 47 -12.22 -2.71 3.11
CA THR A 47 -12.31 -3.10 1.70
C THR A 47 -11.09 -2.60 0.96
N PHE A 48 -10.21 -3.53 0.60
CA PHE A 48 -9.03 -3.25 -0.19
C PHE A 48 -9.40 -3.00 -1.66
N VAL A 49 -8.89 -1.92 -2.21
CA VAL A 49 -9.02 -1.56 -3.62
C VAL A 49 -7.63 -1.49 -4.22
N GLN A 50 -7.44 -2.12 -5.37
CA GLN A 50 -6.20 -2.02 -6.12
C GLN A 50 -5.99 -0.58 -6.61
N ILE A 51 -4.88 0.02 -6.18
CA ILE A 51 -4.48 1.39 -6.54
C ILE A 51 -3.34 1.41 -7.57
N ALA A 52 -2.56 0.34 -7.66
CA ALA A 52 -1.48 0.23 -8.64
C ALA A 52 -1.10 -1.22 -8.97
N THR A 53 -0.35 -1.37 -10.06
CA THR A 53 0.43 -2.57 -10.37
C THR A 53 1.86 -2.12 -10.63
N VAL A 54 2.81 -2.81 -10.01
CA VAL A 54 4.25 -2.60 -10.23
C VAL A 54 4.84 -3.84 -10.88
N GLY A 55 5.95 -3.69 -11.60
CA GLY A 55 6.62 -4.81 -12.26
C GLY A 55 7.30 -5.77 -11.29
N ALA A 56 7.77 -6.90 -11.82
CA ALA A 56 8.59 -7.87 -11.10
C ALA A 56 9.80 -7.22 -10.41
N SER A 57 10.21 -7.77 -9.26
CA SER A 57 11.35 -7.30 -8.47
C SER A 57 11.24 -5.87 -7.89
N VAL A 58 10.10 -5.18 -8.09
CA VAL A 58 9.83 -3.93 -7.39
C VAL A 58 9.49 -4.26 -5.94
N THR A 59 10.17 -3.61 -5.00
CA THR A 59 10.02 -3.84 -3.54
C THR A 59 9.58 -2.58 -2.78
N SER A 60 9.17 -1.54 -3.52
CA SER A 60 8.65 -0.31 -2.93
C SER A 60 7.62 0.38 -3.81
N TYR A 61 6.66 1.04 -3.18
CA TYR A 61 5.65 1.88 -3.83
C TYR A 61 5.37 3.11 -2.99
N ILE A 62 5.26 4.26 -3.66
CA ILE A 62 4.89 5.52 -3.06
C ILE A 62 3.44 5.81 -3.42
N ASP A 63 2.59 5.84 -2.41
CA ASP A 63 1.21 6.26 -2.52
C ASP A 63 1.08 7.71 -2.07
N SER A 64 0.68 8.61 -2.97
CA SER A 64 0.73 10.06 -2.78
C SER A 64 -0.65 10.69 -2.99
N GLY A 65 -0.84 11.91 -2.48
CA GLY A 65 -2.11 12.62 -2.63
C GLY A 65 -3.21 12.11 -1.71
N LEU A 66 -2.83 11.57 -0.54
CA LEU A 66 -3.77 11.03 0.44
C LEU A 66 -4.35 12.15 1.30
N ALA A 67 -5.66 12.09 1.56
CA ALA A 67 -6.28 12.99 2.53
C ALA A 67 -5.64 12.78 3.92
N SER A 68 -5.33 13.90 4.57
CA SER A 68 -4.75 13.89 5.92
C SER A 68 -5.76 13.35 6.94
N ALA A 69 -5.25 12.81 8.05
CA ALA A 69 -6.06 12.26 9.15
C ALA A 69 -7.10 11.19 8.74
N THR A 70 -6.84 10.48 7.64
CA THR A 70 -7.68 9.37 7.15
C THR A 70 -6.96 8.04 7.37
N THR A 71 -7.71 7.01 7.77
CA THR A 71 -7.21 5.63 7.88
C THR A 71 -7.43 4.92 6.53
N TYR A 72 -6.37 4.26 6.06
CA TYR A 72 -6.27 3.54 4.78
C TYR A 72 -5.63 2.16 4.99
#